data_AF-A0A453GX83-F1
#
_entry.id   AF-A0A453GX83-F1
#
_cell.length_a   1.000
_cell.length_b   1.000
_cell.length_c   1.000
_cell.angle_alpha   90.00
_cell.angle_beta   90.00
_cell.angle_gamma   90.00
#
_symmetry.space_group_name_H-M   'P 1'
#
loop_
_entity.id
_entity.type
_entity.pdbx_description
1 polymer ?
#
loop_
_entity_poly.entity_id
_entity_poly.type
_entity_poly.pdbx_seq_one_letter_code
_entity_poly.pdbx_strand_id
1 'polypeptide(L)'
;IISLFYGPLMQLEGAASDDIALGIAVGSTGRGNIPGATSDIRAALLLLLIGKCTADPEALSEVEGNEFFRGLLDDTDSRVAYYSAAFLLKRMMTEEPDVYQRMLQSLISKAQQCNNEKLLENPYLQMRGILQLSNDLGVQ
;
A
#
# COMPACT_ATOMS: atom_id res chain seq x y z
N ILE A 1 -6.91 11.54 19.33
CA ILE A 1 -7.01 11.44 17.86
C ILE A 1 -5.97 10.46 17.30
N ILE A 2 -4.76 10.39 17.89
CA ILE A 2 -3.69 9.44 17.51
C ILE A 2 -4.04 7.96 17.83
N SER A 3 -4.85 7.68 18.86
CA SER A 3 -5.26 6.30 19.20
C SER A 3 -6.36 5.69 18.33
N LEU A 4 -6.96 6.43 17.39
CA LEU A 4 -8.11 5.95 16.60
C LEU A 4 -7.72 5.08 15.40
N PHE A 5 -6.48 5.16 14.92
CA PHE A 5 -6.05 4.45 13.70
C PHE A 5 -5.01 3.35 13.98
N TYR A 6 -4.20 3.48 15.03
CA TYR A 6 -3.18 2.47 15.37
C TYR A 6 -3.78 1.16 15.89
N GLY A 7 -4.78 1.26 16.76
CA GLY A 7 -5.46 0.10 17.35
C GLY A 7 -6.16 -0.79 16.33
N PRO A 8 -7.00 -0.24 15.44
CA PRO A 8 -7.71 -1.03 14.41
C PRO A 8 -6.78 -1.68 13.39
N LEU A 9 -5.66 -1.03 13.04
CA LEU A 9 -4.70 -1.58 12.07
C LEU A 9 -3.89 -2.74 12.67
N MET A 10 -3.46 -2.64 13.93
CA MET A 10 -2.77 -3.74 14.62
C MET A 10 -3.70 -4.91 14.99
N GLN A 11 -4.99 -4.65 15.24
CA GLN A 11 -5.97 -5.71 15.50
C GLN A 11 -6.36 -6.50 14.23
N LEU A 12 -6.11 -5.98 13.03
CA LEU A 12 -6.37 -6.68 11.76
C LEU A 12 -5.34 -7.77 11.45
N GLU A 13 -4.11 -7.68 11.97
CA GLU A 13 -3.11 -8.75 11.85
C GLU A 13 -3.51 -10.00 12.65
N GLY A 14 -4.19 -9.81 13.79
CA GLY A 14 -4.72 -10.90 14.63
C GLY A 14 -6.15 -11.35 14.30
N ALA A 15 -7.00 -10.48 13.74
CA ALA A 15 -8.41 -10.77 13.47
C ALA A 15 -8.68 -11.51 12.14
N ALA A 16 -7.65 -11.80 11.34
CA ALA A 16 -7.78 -12.65 10.16
C ALA A 16 -8.12 -14.12 10.52
N SER A 17 -7.99 -14.51 11.80
CA SER A 17 -8.30 -15.86 12.27
C SER A 17 -9.64 -15.99 13.00
N ASP A 18 -10.20 -14.94 13.61
CA ASP A 18 -11.45 -15.04 14.38
C ASP A 18 -12.38 -13.86 14.09
N ASP A 19 -13.63 -14.19 13.77
CA ASP A 19 -14.76 -13.33 13.41
C ASP A 19 -15.07 -12.21 14.44
N ILE A 20 -14.31 -11.11 14.44
CA ILE A 20 -14.63 -9.95 15.29
C ILE A 20 -15.34 -8.86 14.47
N ALA A 21 -16.64 -8.77 14.70
CA ALA A 21 -17.49 -7.64 14.35
C ALA A 21 -17.02 -6.37 15.08
N LEU A 22 -16.22 -5.53 14.40
CA LEU A 22 -15.87 -4.19 14.88
C LEU A 22 -17.00 -3.20 14.55
N GLY A 23 -18.01 -3.19 15.42
CA GLY A 23 -19.00 -2.13 15.52
C GLY A 23 -18.40 -0.87 16.15
N ILE A 24 -17.78 -0.01 15.34
CA ILE A 24 -17.53 1.39 15.71
C ILE A 24 -18.02 2.28 14.55
N ALA A 25 -19.29 2.66 14.68
CA ALA A 25 -19.90 3.90 14.20
C ALA A 25 -19.48 4.44 12.81
N VAL A 26 -20.07 3.90 11.76
CA VAL A 26 -20.60 4.71 10.66
C VAL A 26 -22.09 4.44 10.59
N GLY A 27 -22.88 5.49 10.82
CA GLY A 27 -24.33 5.40 10.81
C GLY A 27 -24.86 4.96 9.45
N SER A 28 -25.26 3.71 9.34
CA SER A 28 -26.51 3.37 8.64
C SER A 28 -26.97 2.01 9.13
N THR A 29 -28.22 1.96 9.57
CA THR A 29 -28.96 0.73 9.83
C THR A 29 -29.13 -0.01 8.51
N GLY A 30 -28.13 -0.79 8.12
CA GLY A 30 -28.07 -1.50 6.85
C GLY A 30 -27.76 -2.97 7.09
N ARG A 31 -28.80 -3.80 7.01
CA ARG A 31 -28.73 -5.26 6.99
C ARG A 31 -27.74 -5.73 5.93
N GLY A 32 -26.83 -6.63 6.29
CA GLY A 32 -26.09 -7.46 5.34
C GLY A 32 -24.60 -7.53 5.65
N ASN A 33 -24.14 -8.70 6.11
CA ASN A 33 -22.77 -9.13 5.91
C ASN A 33 -22.58 -9.38 4.40
N ILE A 34 -22.34 -8.31 3.64
CA ILE A 34 -22.13 -8.39 2.19
C ILE A 34 -20.66 -8.76 1.98
N PRO A 35 -20.34 -9.86 1.29
CA PRO A 35 -18.97 -10.19 0.92
C PRO A 35 -18.33 -8.98 0.21
N GLY A 36 -17.24 -8.44 0.78
CA GLY A 36 -16.54 -7.26 0.26
C GLY A 36 -16.71 -5.96 1.06
N ALA A 37 -17.71 -5.86 1.95
CA ALA A 37 -17.94 -4.63 2.73
C ALA A 37 -16.77 -4.27 3.67
N THR A 38 -16.11 -5.28 4.25
CA THR A 38 -14.90 -5.08 5.07
C THR A 38 -13.69 -4.64 4.25
N SER A 39 -13.58 -5.12 3.01
CA SER A 39 -12.53 -4.76 2.05
C SER A 39 -12.72 -3.33 1.53
N ASP A 40 -13.96 -2.88 1.30
CA ASP A 40 -14.27 -1.48 0.96
C ASP A 40 -13.88 -0.50 2.08
N ILE A 41 -14.17 -0.86 3.33
CA ILE A 41 -13.79 -0.05 4.50
C ILE A 41 -12.27 0.06 4.60
N ARG A 42 -11.54 -1.06 4.42
CA ARG A 42 -10.07 -1.08 4.46
C ARG A 42 -9.45 -0.20 3.37
N ALA A 43 -9.94 -0.32 2.13
CA ALA A 43 -9.47 0.53 1.04
C ALA A 43 -9.75 2.03 1.30
N ALA A 44 -10.93 2.36 1.86
CA ALA A 44 -11.26 3.74 2.21
C ALA A 44 -10.37 4.30 3.33
N LEU A 45 -10.14 3.53 4.40
CA LEU A 45 -9.25 3.92 5.48
C LEU A 45 -7.81 4.11 4.99
N LEU A 46 -7.32 3.23 4.13
CA LEU A 46 -6.00 3.37 3.52
C LEU A 46 -5.89 4.66 2.70
N LEU A 47 -6.89 4.96 1.86
CA LEU A 47 -6.88 6.20 1.07
C LEU A 47 -6.90 7.46 1.96
N LEU A 48 -7.63 7.43 3.07
CA LEU A 48 -7.61 8.52 4.07
C LEU A 48 -6.23 8.65 4.73
N LEU A 49 -5.60 7.54 5.09
CA LEU A 49 -4.24 7.54 5.66
C LEU A 49 -3.21 8.07 4.66
N ILE A 50 -3.29 7.64 3.39
CA ILE A 50 -2.46 8.17 2.29
C ILE A 50 -2.67 9.68 2.16
N GLY A 51 -3.92 10.15 2.21
CA GLY A 51 -4.25 11.57 2.20
C GLY A 51 -3.59 12.34 3.34
N LYS A 52 -3.65 11.79 4.57
CA LYS A 52 -2.98 12.37 5.74
C LYS A 52 -1.46 12.43 5.55
N CYS A 53 -0.82 11.31 5.17
CA CYS A 53 0.63 11.25 4.98
C CYS A 53 1.14 12.13 3.83
N THR A 54 0.29 12.39 2.83
CA THR A 54 0.63 13.31 1.72
C THR A 54 0.55 14.77 2.15
N ALA A 55 -0.39 15.11 3.03
CA ALA A 55 -0.56 16.48 3.55
C ALA A 55 0.42 16.80 4.69
N ASP A 56 0.82 15.78 5.45
CA ASP A 56 1.68 15.88 6.62
C ASP A 56 2.72 14.75 6.60
N PRO A 57 3.98 15.02 6.21
CA PRO A 57 5.04 14.02 6.18
C PRO A 57 5.36 13.41 7.56
N GLU A 58 5.10 14.12 8.67
CA GLU A 58 5.35 13.58 10.02
C GLU A 58 4.38 12.44 10.34
N ALA A 59 3.15 12.50 9.82
CA ALA A 59 2.14 11.46 9.98
C ALA A 59 2.57 10.09 9.42
N LEU A 60 3.51 10.07 8.48
CA LEU A 60 4.07 8.83 7.96
C LEU A 60 5.00 8.16 8.98
N SER A 61 5.80 8.94 9.69
CA SER A 61 6.71 8.41 10.73
C SER A 61 5.91 7.81 11.88
N GLU A 62 4.68 8.29 12.11
CA GLU A 62 3.77 7.70 13.08
C GLU A 62 3.40 6.25 12.72
N VAL A 63 3.33 5.89 11.42
CA VAL A 63 2.93 4.56 10.92
C VAL A 63 4.12 3.75 10.38
N GLU A 64 5.29 3.83 11.03
CA GLU A 64 6.48 3.04 10.65
C GLU A 64 7.03 3.35 9.24
N GLY A 65 6.64 4.49 8.65
CA GLY A 65 7.23 4.96 7.41
C GLY A 65 6.81 4.16 6.18
N ASN A 66 7.76 3.95 5.26
CA ASN A 66 7.53 3.21 4.02
C ASN A 66 7.31 1.70 4.26
N GLU A 67 7.81 1.15 5.38
CA GLU A 67 7.70 -0.28 5.68
C GLU A 67 6.26 -0.72 5.86
N PHE A 68 5.42 0.10 6.50
CA PHE A 68 3.98 -0.18 6.62
C PHE A 68 3.33 -0.38 5.26
N PHE A 69 3.56 0.55 4.31
CA PHE A 69 2.98 0.45 2.96
C PHE A 69 3.63 -0.68 2.13
N ARG A 70 4.89 -1.03 2.39
CA ARG A 70 5.55 -2.19 1.78
C ARG A 70 4.89 -3.49 2.23
N GLY A 71 4.55 -3.61 3.51
CA GLY A 71 3.81 -4.76 4.05
C GLY A 71 2.42 -4.94 3.42
N LEU A 72 1.75 -3.84 3.07
CA LEU A 72 0.44 -3.87 2.38
C LEU A 72 0.50 -4.33 0.92
N LEU A 73 1.68 -4.54 0.34
CA LEU A 73 1.81 -5.07 -1.03
C LEU A 73 1.40 -6.55 -1.12
N ASP A 74 1.46 -7.29 -0.01
CA ASP A 74 1.04 -8.70 0.05
C ASP A 74 -0.41 -8.88 0.50
N ASP A 75 -1.17 -7.80 0.54
CA ASP A 75 -2.56 -7.81 0.96
C ASP A 75 -3.47 -8.60 -0.01
N THR A 76 -4.46 -9.30 0.53
CA THR A 76 -5.44 -10.09 -0.22
C THR A 76 -6.39 -9.23 -1.06
N ASP A 77 -6.63 -7.99 -0.67
CA ASP A 77 -7.36 -7.01 -1.47
C ASP A 77 -6.41 -6.29 -2.43
N SER A 78 -6.57 -6.56 -3.73
CA SER A 78 -5.76 -5.98 -4.78
C SER A 78 -5.79 -4.44 -4.80
N ARG A 79 -6.85 -3.81 -4.30
CA ARG A 79 -6.95 -2.34 -4.20
C ARG A 79 -6.03 -1.79 -3.12
N VAL A 80 -5.92 -2.48 -1.99
CA VAL A 80 -5.03 -2.10 -0.89
C VAL A 80 -3.58 -2.19 -1.34
N ALA A 81 -3.20 -3.28 -2.00
CA ALA A 81 -1.87 -3.44 -2.59
C ALA A 81 -1.60 -2.37 -3.67
N TYR A 82 -2.58 -2.09 -4.54
CA TYR A 82 -2.46 -1.09 -5.59
C TYR A 82 -2.27 0.34 -5.04
N TYR A 83 -3.11 0.78 -4.10
CA TYR A 83 -3.01 2.12 -3.53
C TYR A 83 -1.71 2.31 -2.75
N SER A 84 -1.26 1.28 -2.03
CA SER A 84 0.01 1.30 -1.31
C SER A 84 1.20 1.42 -2.27
N ALA A 85 1.21 0.63 -3.35
CA ALA A 85 2.23 0.72 -4.38
C ALA A 85 2.26 2.09 -5.08
N ALA A 86 1.09 2.62 -5.44
CA ALA A 86 0.98 3.93 -6.08
C ALA A 86 1.49 5.06 -5.17
N PHE A 87 1.20 4.98 -3.86
CA PHE A 87 1.72 5.92 -2.87
C PHE A 87 3.25 5.87 -2.77
N LEU A 88 3.82 4.67 -2.61
CA LEU A 88 5.27 4.48 -2.52
C LEU A 88 6.00 4.95 -3.78
N LEU A 89 5.46 4.62 -4.96
CA LEU A 89 6.02 5.08 -6.24
C LEU A 89 5.98 6.59 -6.36
N LYS A 90 4.83 7.20 -6.08
CA LYS A 90 4.70 8.66 -6.14
C LYS A 90 5.73 9.34 -5.24
N ARG A 91 5.96 8.79 -4.03
CA ARG A 91 6.96 9.33 -3.11
C ARG A 91 8.38 9.14 -3.62
N MET A 92 8.74 7.96 -4.11
CA MET A 92 10.06 7.75 -4.70
C MET A 92 10.30 8.69 -5.89
N MET A 93 9.28 8.94 -6.73
CA MET A 93 9.36 9.90 -7.84
C MET A 93 9.58 11.34 -7.38
N THR A 94 9.07 11.73 -6.21
CA THR A 94 9.18 13.11 -5.71
C THR A 94 10.39 13.33 -4.80
N GLU A 95 10.73 12.34 -3.98
CA GLU A 95 11.75 12.44 -2.94
C GLU A 95 13.11 11.92 -3.43
N GLU A 96 13.11 10.89 -4.27
CA GLU A 96 14.33 10.24 -4.78
C GLU A 96 14.28 10.01 -6.31
N PRO A 97 14.09 11.06 -7.13
CA PRO A 97 13.87 10.92 -8.57
C PRO A 97 15.02 10.21 -9.30
N ASP A 98 16.27 10.41 -8.87
CA ASP A 98 17.44 9.76 -9.46
C ASP A 98 17.48 8.25 -9.19
N VAL A 99 17.03 7.83 -7.99
CA VAL A 99 16.90 6.41 -7.64
C VAL A 99 15.79 5.81 -8.48
N TYR A 100 14.61 6.45 -8.49
CA TYR A 100 13.47 6.01 -9.27
C TYR A 100 13.83 5.84 -10.76
N GLN A 101 14.50 6.82 -11.37
CA GLN A 101 14.87 6.77 -12.78
C GLN A 101 15.81 5.60 -13.10
N ARG A 102 16.82 5.34 -12.26
CA ARG A 102 17.72 4.19 -12.44
C ARG A 102 16.98 2.86 -12.32
N MET A 103 16.10 2.73 -11.33
CA MET A 103 15.30 1.52 -11.13
C MET A 103 14.32 1.30 -12.30
N LEU A 104 13.70 2.38 -12.78
CA LEU A 104 12.81 2.34 -13.94
C LEU A 104 13.53 1.90 -15.21
N GLN A 105 14.72 2.43 -15.49
CA GLN A 105 15.53 2.00 -16.63
C GLN A 105 15.86 0.51 -16.55
N SER A 106 16.24 0.03 -15.37
CA SER A 106 16.51 -1.39 -15.12
C SER A 106 15.27 -2.26 -15.35
N LEU A 107 14.09 -1.79 -14.92
CA LEU A 107 12.81 -2.46 -15.20
C LEU A 107 12.47 -2.49 -16.68
N ILE A 108 12.68 -1.40 -17.42
CA ILE A 108 12.44 -1.35 -18.87
C ILE A 108 13.32 -2.39 -19.58
N SER A 109 14.61 -2.43 -19.25
CA SER A 109 15.52 -3.43 -19.83
C SER A 109 15.07 -4.86 -19.54
N LYS A 110 14.60 -5.14 -18.31
CA LYS A 110 14.06 -6.47 -17.94
C LYS A 110 12.74 -6.78 -18.67
N ALA A 111 11.84 -5.81 -18.78
CA ALA A 111 10.56 -5.94 -19.50
C ALA A 111 10.77 -6.26 -20.99
N GLN A 112 11.75 -5.60 -21.62
CA GLN A 112 12.12 -5.86 -23.01
C GLN A 112 12.70 -7.27 -23.21
N GLN A 113 13.56 -7.73 -22.29
CA GLN A 113 14.11 -9.09 -22.34
C GLN A 113 13.03 -10.17 -22.17
N CYS A 114 12.02 -9.90 -21.33
CA CYS A 114 10.93 -10.84 -21.05
C CYS A 114 9.69 -10.64 -21.95
N ASN A 115 9.72 -9.68 -22.88
CA ASN A 115 8.60 -9.29 -23.74
C ASN A 115 7.29 -8.99 -22.96
N ASN A 116 7.40 -8.27 -21.83
CA ASN A 116 6.28 -7.98 -20.93
C ASN A 116 6.14 -6.47 -20.63
N GLU A 117 5.43 -5.75 -21.50
CA GLU A 117 5.23 -4.30 -21.41
C GLU A 117 4.34 -3.88 -20.24
N LYS A 118 3.48 -4.79 -19.72
CA LYS A 118 2.54 -4.50 -18.62
C LYS A 118 3.22 -4.18 -17.29
N LEU A 119 4.51 -4.50 -17.15
CA LEU A 119 5.30 -4.24 -15.95
C LEU A 119 5.37 -2.74 -15.62
N LEU A 120 5.24 -1.87 -16.63
CA LEU A 120 5.44 -0.42 -16.50
C LEU A 120 4.12 0.35 -16.32
N GLU A 121 2.98 -0.24 -16.68
CA GLU A 121 1.67 0.42 -16.64
C GLU A 121 0.96 0.28 -15.30
N ASN A 122 1.32 -0.77 -14.53
CA ASN A 122 0.67 -1.09 -13.27
C ASN A 122 1.59 -0.70 -12.10
N PRO A 123 1.22 0.30 -11.27
CA PRO A 123 1.97 0.70 -10.08
C PRO A 123 2.36 -0.44 -9.15
N TYR A 124 1.46 -1.42 -8.95
CA TYR A 124 1.78 -2.59 -8.13
C TYR A 124 2.90 -3.43 -8.74
N LEU A 125 2.81 -3.74 -10.04
CA LEU A 125 3.85 -4.52 -10.73
C LEU A 125 5.17 -3.76 -10.80
N GLN A 126 5.12 -2.45 -11.04
CA GLN A 126 6.29 -1.59 -11.08
C GLN A 126 6.97 -1.55 -9.71
N MET A 127 6.23 -1.29 -8.62
CA MET A 127 6.81 -1.24 -7.27
C MET A 127 7.39 -2.60 -6.84
N ARG A 128 6.70 -3.72 -7.13
CA ARG A 128 7.22 -5.07 -6.85
C ARG A 128 8.50 -5.34 -7.64
N GLY A 129 8.55 -4.92 -8.90
CA GLY A 129 9.75 -5.01 -9.72
C GLY A 129 10.91 -4.19 -9.17
N ILE A 130 10.65 -2.96 -8.72
CA ILE A 130 11.67 -2.10 -8.09
C ILE A 130 12.21 -2.77 -6.84
N LEU A 131 11.35 -3.26 -5.93
CA LEU A 131 11.78 -3.90 -4.69
C LEU A 131 12.61 -5.16 -4.95
N GLN A 132 12.24 -5.97 -5.95
CA GLN A 132 13.04 -7.13 -6.36
C GLN A 132 14.43 -6.71 -6.84
N LEU A 133 14.50 -5.70 -7.72
CA LEU A 133 15.78 -5.19 -8.23
C LEU A 133 16.64 -4.58 -7.10
N SER A 134 16.04 -3.87 -6.15
CA SER A 134 16.73 -3.31 -4.98
C SER A 134 17.39 -4.41 -4.15
N ASN A 135 16.66 -5.51 -3.92
CA ASN A 135 17.17 -6.69 -3.22
C ASN A 135 18.32 -7.36 -4.00
N ASP A 136 18.17 -7.52 -5.31
CA ASP A 136 19.21 -8.13 -6.17
C ASP A 136 20.50 -7.29 -6.22
N LEU A 137 20.37 -5.96 -6.11
CA LEU A 137 21.49 -5.01 -6.14
C LEU A 137 22.06 -4.70 -4.75
N GLY A 138 21.45 -5.20 -3.67
CA GLY A 138 21.86 -4.94 -2.29
C GLY A 138 21.68 -3.49 -1.83
N VAL A 139 20.77 -2.75 -2.48
CA VAL A 139 20.45 -1.35 -2.14
C VAL A 139 19.18 -1.38 -1.27
N GLN A 140 19.36 -1.27 0.05
CA GLN A 140 18.26 -1.18 1.03
C GLN A 140 17.82 0.27 1.24
#